data_AF-A0A974TCP8-F1
#
_entry.id   AF-A0A974TCP8-F1
#
_cell.length_a   1.000
_cell.length_b   1.000
_cell.length_c   1.000
_cell.angle_alpha   90.00
_cell.angle_beta   90.00
_cell.angle_gamma   90.00
#
_symmetry.space_group_name_H-M   'P 1'
#
loop_
_entity.id
_entity.type
_entity.pdbx_description
1 polymer ?
#
loop_
_entity_poly.entity_id
_entity_poly.type
_entity_poly.pdbx_seq_one_letter_code
_entity_poly.pdbx_strand_id
1 'polypeptide(L)' 'MSRSPGGRRSGDPLKASAIPGVKETVTLRIDQDVLEFFQEDGPGWQDRINSALRKAAGK' A
#
# COMPACT_ATOMS: atom_id res chain seq x y z
N MET A 1 -6.77 32.41 35.39
CA MET A 1 -6.35 30.99 35.36
C MET A 1 -7.32 30.23 34.47
N SER A 2 -6.98 29.39 33.51
CA SER A 2 -5.74 29.07 32.81
C SER A 2 -6.17 28.41 31.49
N ARG A 3 -5.29 28.51 30.50
CA ARG A 3 -5.47 28.19 29.08
C ARG A 3 -5.93 26.75 28.83
N SER A 4 -6.77 26.56 27.81
CA SER A 4 -6.94 25.28 27.13
C SER A 4 -5.60 24.70 26.69
N PRO A 5 -5.54 23.38 26.45
CA PRO A 5 -5.07 22.98 25.14
C PRO A 5 -5.94 21.91 24.51
N GLY A 6 -6.12 22.06 23.20
CA GLY A 6 -6.64 20.99 22.35
C GLY A 6 -5.68 19.82 22.27
N GLY A 7 -6.22 18.70 21.82
CA GLY A 7 -5.44 17.53 21.45
C GLY A 7 -6.26 16.71 20.48
N ARG A 8 -6.18 17.03 19.18
CA ARG A 8 -6.44 16.05 18.14
C ARG A 8 -5.38 14.97 18.35
N ARG A 9 -5.72 13.89 19.06
CA ARG A 9 -4.86 12.71 19.08
C ARG A 9 -4.88 12.16 17.66
N SER A 10 -3.74 12.36 17.00
CA SER A 10 -3.29 11.64 15.83
C SER A 10 -3.70 10.19 15.96
N GLY A 11 -4.68 9.78 15.17
CA GLY A 11 -4.79 8.38 14.79
C GLY A 11 -3.85 8.21 13.61
N ASP A 12 -2.54 8.12 13.87
CA ASP A 12 -1.62 7.59 12.88
C ASP A 12 -2.12 6.18 12.54
N PRO A 13 -2.67 5.93 11.33
CA PRO A 13 -3.10 4.60 11.00
C PRO A 13 -1.84 3.77 10.84
N LEU A 14 -1.62 2.93 11.85
CA LEU A 14 -1.02 1.62 11.71
C LEU A 14 0.30 1.66 10.93
N LYS A 15 1.39 1.91 11.66
CA LYS A 15 2.65 1.22 11.37
C LYS A 15 2.42 -0.26 11.70
N ALA A 16 1.65 -0.94 10.85
CA ALA A 16 1.50 -2.38 10.89
C ALA A 16 2.93 -2.93 10.81
N SER A 17 3.38 -3.50 11.93
CA SER A 17 4.67 -4.15 11.99
C SER A 17 4.69 -5.17 10.87
N ALA A 18 5.50 -4.90 9.84
CA ALA A 18 5.57 -5.73 8.65
C ALA A 18 6.06 -7.11 9.08
N ILE A 19 5.14 -8.04 9.31
CA ILE A 19 5.46 -9.45 9.47
C ILE A 19 6.06 -9.86 8.12
N PRO A 20 7.35 -10.23 8.06
CA PRO A 20 8.00 -10.53 6.79
C PRO A 20 7.29 -11.72 6.13
N GLY A 21 6.72 -11.49 4.95
CA GLY A 21 6.05 -12.52 4.14
C GLY A 21 4.52 -12.43 4.10
N VAL A 22 3.89 -11.58 4.92
CA VAL A 22 2.44 -11.38 4.85
C VAL A 22 2.09 -10.38 3.76
N LYS A 23 1.25 -10.79 2.80
CA LYS A 23 0.62 -9.89 1.82
C LYS A 23 -0.63 -9.30 2.49
N GLU A 24 -0.71 -7.97 2.53
CA GLU A 24 -1.89 -7.27 3.05
C GLU A 24 -2.80 -6.87 1.89
N THR A 25 -4.10 -7.12 2.02
CA THR A 25 -5.09 -6.66 1.04
C THR A 25 -5.41 -5.21 1.32
N VAL A 26 -5.13 -4.34 0.35
CA VAL A 26 -5.39 -2.90 0.43
C VAL A 26 -6.18 -2.44 -0.79
N THR A 27 -6.94 -1.35 -0.64
CA THR A 27 -7.59 -0.68 -1.77
C THR A 27 -6.67 0.38 -2.34
N LEU A 28 -6.14 0.14 -3.54
CA LEU A 28 -5.28 1.06 -4.29
C LEU A 28 -5.96 1.48 -5.60
N ARG A 29 -5.79 2.75 -5.99
CA ARG A 29 -6.18 3.21 -7.33
C ARG A 29 -4.99 3.05 -8.27
N ILE A 30 -5.24 2.43 -9.42
CA ILE A 30 -4.27 2.15 -10.47
C ILE A 30 -4.90 2.63 -11.77
N ASP A 31 -4.10 3.24 -12.64
CA ASP A 31 -4.53 3.61 -13.98
C ASP A 31 -4.93 2.36 -14.80
N GLN A 32 -5.92 2.51 -15.67
CA GLN A 32 -6.53 1.38 -16.38
C GLN A 32 -5.54 0.69 -17.33
N ASP A 33 -4.71 1.47 -18.02
CA ASP A 33 -3.69 0.99 -18.94
C ASP A 33 -2.61 0.17 -18.23
N VAL A 34 -2.20 0.62 -17.04
CA VAL A 34 -1.25 -0.12 -16.20
C VAL A 34 -1.87 -1.43 -15.72
N LEU A 35 -3.16 -1.42 -15.34
CA LEU A 35 -3.85 -2.64 -14.92
C LEU A 35 -3.98 -3.64 -16.06
N GLU A 36 -4.34 -3.18 -17.26
CA GLU A 36 -4.44 -4.00 -18.48
C GLU A 36 -3.08 -4.63 -18.79
N PHE A 37 -2.01 -3.83 -18.84
CA PHE A 37 -0.66 -4.31 -19.10
C PHE A 37 -0.26 -5.51 -18.23
N PHE A 38 -0.56 -5.47 -16.93
CA PHE A 38 -0.23 -6.61 -16.06
C PHE A 38 -1.16 -7.82 -16.26
N GLN A 39 -2.44 -7.57 -16.56
CA GLN A 39 -3.46 -8.60 -16.77
C GLN A 39 -3.34 -9.34 -18.11
N GLU A 40 -2.78 -8.71 -19.15
CA GLU A 40 -2.61 -9.28 -20.50
C GLU A 40 -1.85 -10.63 -20.47
N ASP A 41 -0.85 -10.75 -19.60
CA ASP A 41 -0.07 -11.97 -19.39
C ASP A 41 -0.82 -13.07 -18.59
N GLY A 42 -2.11 -12.87 -18.29
CA GLY A 42 -2.98 -13.86 -17.66
C GLY A 42 -2.77 -14.04 -16.15
N PRO A 43 -3.07 -15.23 -15.58
CA PRO A 43 -2.95 -15.51 -14.15
C PRO A 43 -1.57 -15.12 -13.58
N GLY A 44 -1.56 -14.65 -12.33
CA GLY A 44 -0.31 -14.19 -11.67
C GLY A 44 0.04 -12.72 -11.88
N TRP A 45 -0.82 -11.94 -12.54
CA TRP A 45 -0.61 -10.50 -12.74
C TRP A 45 -0.39 -9.72 -11.42
N GLN A 46 -1.05 -10.13 -10.34
CA GLN A 46 -0.84 -9.53 -9.01
C GLN A 46 0.56 -9.77 -8.45
N ASP A 47 1.19 -10.90 -8.76
CA ASP A 47 2.58 -11.15 -8.35
C ASP A 47 3.56 -10.32 -9.19
N ARG A 48 3.26 -10.13 -10.49
CA ARG A 48 4.05 -9.27 -11.38
C ARG A 48 4.00 -7.80 -10.95
N ILE A 49 2.81 -7.26 -10.68
CA ILE A 49 2.69 -5.87 -10.19
C ILE A 49 3.34 -5.71 -8.80
N ASN A 50 3.21 -6.70 -7.90
CA ASN A 50 3.92 -6.68 -6.61
C ASN A 50 5.45 -6.71 -6.78
N SER A 51 5.96 -7.46 -7.76
CA SER A 51 7.39 -7.49 -8.08
C SER A 51 7.88 -6.14 -8.63
N ALA A 52 7.10 -5.50 -9.51
CA ALA A 52 7.39 -4.17 -10.03
C ALA A 52 7.42 -3.12 -8.90
N LEU A 53 6.43 -3.16 -7.99
CA LEU A 53 6.38 -2.26 -6.83
C LEU A 53 7.58 -2.44 -5.88
N ARG A 54 8.04 -3.68 -5.66
CA ARG A 54 9.25 -3.95 -4.85
C ARG A 54 10.49 -3.34 -5.48
N LYS A 55 10.69 -3.58 -6.78
CA LYS A 55 11.80 -2.99 -7.55
C LYS A 55 11.79 -1.46 -7.49
N ALA A 56 10.62 -0.85 -7.67
CA ALA A 56 10.46 0.61 -7.60
C ALA A 56 10.73 1.17 -6.20
N ALA A 57 10.39 0.43 -5.14
CA ALA A 57 10.67 0.79 -3.76
C ALA A 57 12.13 0.53 -3.33
N GLY A 58 12.98 -0.02 -4.22
CA GLY A 58 14.37 -0.36 -3.91
C GLY A 58 14.52 -1.61 -3.03
N LYS A 59 13.56 -2.52 -3.08
CA LYS A 59 13.55 -3.79 -2.31
C LYS A 59 13.77 -5.01 -3.19
#